data_AF-A0A378YKU6-F1
#
_entry.id   AF-A0A378YKU6-F1
#
_cell.length_a   1.000
_cell.length_b   1.000
_cell.length_c   1.000
_cell.angle_alpha   90.00
_cell.angle_beta   90.00
_cell.angle_gamma   90.00
#
_symmetry.space_group_name_H-M   'P 1'
#
loop_
_entity.id
_entity.type
_entity.pdbx_description
1 polymer ?
#
loop_
_entity_poly.entity_id
_entity_poly.type
_entity_poly.pdbx_seq_one_letter_code
_entity_poly.pdbx_strand_id
1 'polypeptide(L)'
;MAGVEINDRFVRRTLDNGRVEEVSWTELSEVRIITTADGPFAEDVFFVLISASGKGCVVPHSAADTAFLARLQALPGFDNEKVIEAMVSTTDRQFLVWRRAASRRHRH
;
A
#
# COMPACT_ATOMS: atom_id res chain seq x y z
N MET A 1 10.48 -9.50 16.69
CA MET A 1 9.28 -8.72 17.05
C MET A 1 8.63 -8.33 15.74
N ALA A 2 7.39 -8.73 15.50
CA ALA A 2 6.67 -8.28 14.33
C ALA A 2 6.36 -6.78 14.44
N GLY A 3 6.31 -6.10 13.30
CA GLY A 3 6.09 -4.65 13.27
C GLY A 3 6.20 -4.08 11.87
N VAL A 4 5.72 -2.85 11.72
CA VAL A 4 5.81 -2.07 10.49
C VAL A 4 6.69 -0.86 10.77
N GLU A 5 7.66 -0.63 9.90
CA GLU A 5 8.52 0.53 9.88
C GLU A 5 8.27 1.32 8.60
N ILE A 6 7.89 2.58 8.74
CA ILE A 6 7.66 3.51 7.64
C ILE A 6 8.61 4.69 7.83
N ASN A 7 9.39 4.99 6.81
CA ASN A 7 10.30 6.14 6.81
C ASN A 7 10.44 6.72 5.39
N ASP A 8 11.34 7.68 5.21
CA ASP A 8 11.52 8.36 3.93
C ASP A 8 12.16 7.54 2.81
N ARG A 9 12.72 6.37 3.14
CA ARG A 9 13.44 5.51 2.19
C ARG A 9 12.61 4.29 1.81
N PHE A 10 11.95 3.66 2.78
CA PHE A 10 11.22 2.43 2.57
C PHE A 10 10.02 2.29 3.48
N VAL A 11 9.21 1.29 3.14
CA VAL A 11 8.21 0.68 4.02
C VAL A 11 8.61 -0.77 4.21
N ARG A 12 8.71 -1.19 5.47
CA ARG A 12 9.13 -2.54 5.84
C ARG A 12 8.17 -3.13 6.85
N ARG A 13 7.79 -4.38 6.65
CA ARG A 13 7.07 -5.20 7.62
C ARG A 13 7.91 -6.39 8.01
N THR A 14 8.05 -6.60 9.31
CA THR A 14 8.62 -7.83 9.88
C THR A 14 7.48 -8.70 10.41
N LEU A 15 7.43 -9.96 9.96
CA LEU A 15 6.45 -10.96 10.37
C LEU A 15 6.92 -11.72 11.62
N ASP A 16 6.00 -12.39 12.32
CA ASP A 16 6.32 -13.16 13.54
C ASP A 16 7.31 -14.30 13.30
N ASN A 17 7.34 -14.84 12.09
CA ASN A 17 8.30 -15.86 11.66
C ASN A 17 9.67 -15.30 11.25
N GLY A 18 9.91 -14.00 11.44
CA GLY A 18 11.17 -13.33 11.09
C GLY A 18 11.31 -12.97 9.60
N ARG A 19 10.33 -13.29 8.75
CA ARG A 19 10.33 -12.84 7.36
C ARG A 19 10.16 -11.32 7.30
N VAL A 20 10.92 -10.70 6.40
CA VAL A 20 10.86 -9.25 6.16
C VAL A 20 10.33 -9.00 4.75
N GLU A 21 9.32 -8.15 4.68
CA GLU A 21 8.74 -7.60 3.47
C GLU A 21 9.16 -6.13 3.39
N GLU A 22 9.71 -5.69 2.27
CA GLU A 22 10.19 -4.32 2.12
C GLU A 22 9.94 -3.81 0.70
N VAL A 23 9.49 -2.57 0.61
CA VAL A 23 9.43 -1.81 -0.64
C VAL A 23 10.06 -0.43 -0.44
N SER A 24 11.05 -0.12 -1.27
CA SER A 24 11.61 1.23 -1.37
C SER A 24 10.64 2.15 -2.11
N TRP A 25 10.53 3.41 -1.70
CA TRP A 25 9.73 4.42 -2.41
C TRP A 25 10.23 4.66 -3.84
N THR A 26 11.53 4.46 -4.09
CA THR A 26 12.10 4.60 -5.43
C THR A 26 11.68 3.48 -6.36
N GLU A 27 11.41 2.28 -5.82
CA GLU A 27 11.00 1.11 -6.59
C GLU A 27 9.47 0.90 -6.59
N LEU A 28 8.74 1.67 -5.78
CA LEU A 28 7.28 1.58 -5.68
C LEU A 28 6.64 1.76 -7.07
N SER A 29 5.91 0.73 -7.49
CA SER A 29 5.29 0.64 -8.81
C SER A 29 3.77 0.58 -8.74
N GLU A 30 3.22 0.10 -7.63
CA GLU A 30 1.79 -0.07 -7.46
C GLU A 30 1.41 0.03 -5.97
N VAL A 31 0.24 0.58 -5.71
CA VAL A 31 -0.39 0.60 -4.38
C VAL A 31 -1.82 0.10 -4.54
N ARG A 32 -2.17 -0.90 -3.74
CA ARG A 32 -3.53 -1.43 -3.63
C ARG A 32 -4.05 -1.28 -2.23
N ILE A 33 -5.37 -1.26 -2.09
CA ILE A 33 -6.05 -1.51 -0.84
C ILE A 33 -6.78 -2.83 -0.97
N ILE A 34 -6.59 -3.73 0.00
CA ILE A 34 -7.33 -4.97 0.14
C ILE A 34 -8.25 -4.81 1.33
N THR A 35 -9.54 -5.05 1.11
CA THR A 35 -10.52 -5.15 2.18
C THR A 35 -10.90 -6.60 2.42
N THR A 36 -11.18 -6.97 3.67
CA THR A 36 -11.71 -8.30 4.05
C THR A 36 -13.08 -8.17 4.71
N ALA A 37 -13.88 -9.23 4.66
CA ALA A 37 -15.20 -9.27 5.30
C ALA A 37 -15.14 -9.52 6.83
N ASP A 38 -13.95 -9.63 7.43
CA ASP A 38 -13.75 -9.95 8.84
C ASP A 38 -13.93 -8.75 9.79
N GLY A 39 -14.14 -7.54 9.23
CA GLY A 39 -14.43 -6.32 9.97
C GLY A 39 -15.82 -6.32 10.62
N PRO A 40 -16.07 -5.45 11.63
CA PRO A 40 -15.20 -4.38 12.12
C PRO A 40 -14.33 -4.75 13.34
N PHE A 41 -14.42 -5.99 13.83
CA PHE A 41 -13.70 -6.42 15.05
C PHE A 41 -12.26 -6.88 14.76
N ALA A 42 -12.00 -7.34 13.55
CA ALA A 42 -10.67 -7.62 13.04
C ALA A 42 -10.23 -6.53 12.06
N GLU A 43 -8.92 -6.39 11.89
CA GLU A 43 -8.36 -5.49 10.89
C GLU A 43 -8.79 -5.94 9.49
N ASP A 44 -9.53 -5.07 8.81
CA ASP A 44 -10.24 -5.37 7.57
C ASP A 44 -9.71 -4.57 6.37
N VAL A 45 -8.78 -3.63 6.59
CA VAL A 45 -8.18 -2.79 5.54
C VAL A 45 -6.66 -2.90 5.55
N PHE A 46 -6.09 -3.25 4.40
CA PHE A 46 -4.65 -3.42 4.20
C PHE A 46 -4.16 -2.67 2.98
N PHE A 47 -3.12 -1.86 3.14
CA PHE A 47 -2.38 -1.27 2.02
C PHE A 47 -1.32 -2.24 1.53
N VAL A 48 -1.29 -2.52 0.23
CA VAL A 48 -0.31 -3.40 -0.39
C VAL A 48 0.54 -2.58 -1.35
N LEU A 49 1.81 -2.39 -0.98
CA LEU A 49 2.80 -1.73 -1.81
C LEU A 49 3.52 -2.79 -2.63
N ILE A 50 3.71 -2.55 -3.93
CA ILE A 50 4.39 -3.48 -4.84
C ILE A 50 5.52 -2.76 -5.56
N SER A 51 6.72 -3.31 -5.46
CA SER A 51 7.91 -2.82 -6.17
C SER A 51 7.87 -3.22 -7.65
N ALA A 52 8.64 -2.51 -8.48
CA ALA A 52 8.82 -2.88 -9.88
C ALA A 52 9.46 -4.27 -10.08
N SER A 53 10.12 -4.81 -9.05
CA SER A 53 10.67 -6.18 -9.03
C SER A 53 9.65 -7.25 -8.60
N GLY A 54 8.39 -6.86 -8.32
CA GLY A 54 7.32 -7.75 -7.91
C GLY A 54 7.32 -8.11 -6.42
N LYS A 55 8.18 -7.49 -5.61
CA LYS A 55 8.17 -7.65 -4.15
C LYS A 55 7.04 -6.83 -3.54
N GLY A 56 6.33 -7.40 -2.58
CA GLY A 56 5.25 -6.74 -1.86
C GLY A 56 5.65 -6.36 -0.43
N CYS A 57 5.02 -5.31 0.09
CA CYS A 57 4.95 -5.01 1.52
C CYS A 57 3.50 -4.71 1.89
N VAL A 58 2.96 -5.45 2.85
CA VAL A 58 1.62 -5.22 3.36
C VAL A 58 1.71 -4.31 4.60
N VAL A 59 0.94 -3.23 4.60
CA VAL A 59 0.79 -2.30 5.72
C VAL A 59 -0.65 -2.36 6.19
N PRO A 60 -0.91 -2.89 7.39
CA PRO A 60 -2.24 -2.87 7.96
C PRO A 60 -2.70 -1.44 8.27
N HIS A 61 -3.99 -1.15 8.16
CA HIS A 61 -4.52 0.21 8.36
C HIS A 61 -4.19 0.77 9.76
N SER A 62 -4.13 -0.08 10.78
CA SER A 62 -3.73 0.31 12.14
C SER A 62 -2.30 0.84 12.24
N ALA A 63 -1.41 0.44 11.32
CA ALA A 63 -0.03 0.90 11.23
C ALA A 63 0.18 2.04 10.21
N ALA A 64 -0.86 2.38 9.44
CA ALA A 64 -0.82 3.44 8.43
C ALA A 64 -1.08 4.80 9.08
N ASP A 65 -0.01 5.49 9.47
CA ASP A 65 -0.11 6.82 10.06
C ASP A 65 -0.49 7.91 9.03
N THR A 66 -0.77 9.12 9.54
CA THR A 66 -1.16 10.25 8.69
C THR A 66 -0.05 10.67 7.72
N ALA A 67 1.21 10.51 8.09
CA ALA A 67 2.36 10.82 7.25
C ALA A 67 2.47 9.85 6.06
N PHE A 68 2.25 8.56 6.31
CA PHE A 68 2.17 7.53 5.29
C PHE A 68 1.04 7.81 4.29
N LEU A 69 -0.17 8.10 4.80
CA LEU A 69 -1.30 8.44 3.94
C LEU A 69 -1.03 9.69 3.10
N ALA A 70 -0.54 10.77 3.72
CA ALA A 70 -0.19 12.00 3.00
C ALA A 70 0.85 11.74 1.90
N ARG A 71 1.82 10.88 2.16
CA ARG A 71 2.84 10.49 1.17
C ARG A 71 2.26 9.72 0.00
N LEU A 72 1.33 8.78 0.25
CA LEU A 72 0.63 8.07 -0.82
C LEU A 72 -0.20 9.03 -1.67
N GLN A 73 -0.95 9.93 -1.03
CA GLN A 73 -1.78 10.92 -1.71
C GLN A 73 -0.98 11.94 -2.53
N ALA A 74 0.29 12.18 -2.17
CA ALA A 74 1.21 13.01 -2.93
C ALA A 74 1.74 12.35 -4.21
N LEU A 75 1.48 11.05 -4.43
CA LEU A 75 1.90 10.38 -5.65
C LEU A 75 1.09 10.91 -6.86
N PRO A 76 1.76 11.26 -7.98
CA PRO A 76 1.06 11.72 -9.17
C PRO A 76 0.07 10.67 -9.69
N GLY A 77 -1.19 11.06 -9.88
CA GLY A 77 -2.25 10.17 -10.33
C GLY A 77 -2.77 9.20 -9.26
N PHE A 78 -2.54 9.49 -7.97
CA PHE A 78 -3.15 8.75 -6.87
C PHE A 78 -4.67 8.97 -6.85
N ASP A 79 -5.43 7.89 -6.79
CA ASP A 79 -6.89 7.88 -6.85
C ASP A 79 -7.48 7.85 -5.44
N ASN A 80 -7.84 9.04 -4.93
CA ASN A 80 -8.47 9.20 -3.63
C ASN A 80 -9.91 8.67 -3.61
N GLU A 81 -10.61 8.66 -4.74
CA GLU A 81 -11.98 8.13 -4.82
C GLU A 81 -11.97 6.62 -4.57
N LYS A 82 -10.98 5.91 -5.13
CA LYS A 82 -10.75 4.48 -4.85
C LYS A 82 -10.42 4.20 -3.39
N VAL A 83 -9.74 5.11 -2.70
CA VAL A 83 -9.50 4.97 -1.26
C VAL A 83 -10.82 5.06 -0.51
N ILE A 84 -11.63 6.07 -0.79
CA ILE A 84 -12.95 6.24 -0.16
C ILE A 84 -13.83 5.01 -0.44
N GLU A 85 -13.86 4.51 -1.68
CA GLU A 85 -14.58 3.28 -2.06
C GLU A 85 -14.12 2.08 -1.24
N ALA A 86 -12.82 1.95 -1.00
CA ALA A 86 -12.25 0.89 -0.19
C ALA A 86 -12.64 1.02 1.29
N MET A 87 -12.58 2.22 1.88
CA MET A 87 -12.86 2.44 3.30
C MET A 87 -14.32 2.16 3.69
N VAL A 88 -15.25 2.14 2.72
CA VAL A 88 -16.67 1.80 2.95
C VAL A 88 -17.03 0.38 2.49
N SER A 89 -16.05 -0.39 1.98
CA SER A 89 -16.26 -1.75 1.51
C SER A 89 -16.34 -2.71 2.69
N THR A 90 -17.39 -3.53 2.73
CA THR A 90 -17.59 -4.59 3.74
C THR A 90 -17.39 -5.99 3.15
N THR A 91 -16.69 -6.10 2.03
CA THR A 91 -16.51 -7.34 1.26
C THR A 91 -15.05 -7.56 0.91
N ASP A 92 -14.68 -8.80 0.65
CA ASP A 92 -13.36 -9.16 0.13
C ASP A 92 -13.14 -8.53 -1.25
N ARG A 93 -12.32 -7.49 -1.32
CA ARG A 93 -12.10 -6.74 -2.55
C ARG A 93 -10.73 -6.11 -2.60
N GLN A 94 -10.23 -5.90 -3.82
CA GLN A 94 -8.99 -5.21 -4.08
C GLN A 94 -9.23 -3.95 -4.91
N PHE A 95 -8.63 -2.85 -4.48
CA PHE A 95 -8.73 -1.54 -5.12
C PHE A 95 -7.34 -1.09 -5.54
N LEU A 96 -7.11 -0.93 -6.84
CA LEU A 96 -5.91 -0.30 -7.36
C LEU A 96 -6.05 1.22 -7.17
N VAL A 97 -5.32 1.78 -6.21
CA VAL A 97 -5.39 3.23 -5.88
C VAL A 97 -4.29 4.02 -6.56
N TRP A 98 -3.20 3.35 -6.95
CA TRP A 98 -2.14 3.99 -7.69
C TRP A 98 -1.30 2.97 -8.46
N ARG A 99 -0.85 3.39 -9.64
CA ARG A 99 0.19 2.69 -10.40
C ARG A 99 1.14 3.73 -10.95
N ARG A 100 2.45 3.47 -10.83
CA ARG A 100 3.46 4.32 -11.44
C ARG A 100 3.18 4.38 -12.94
N ALA A 101 2.95 5.59 -13.45
CA ALA A 101 2.87 5.79 -14.88
C ALA A 101 4.16 5.25 -15.50
N ALA A 102 4.05 4.25 -16.37
CA ALA A 102 5.17 3.88 -17.21
C ALA A 102 5.57 5.17 -17.92
N SER A 103 6.81 5.61 -17.72
CA SER A 103 7.35 6.73 -18.48
C SER A 103 7.30 6.30 -19.94
N ARG A 104 6.22 6.68 -20.63
CA ARG A 104 6.14 6.66 -22.08
C ARG A 104 7.17 7.68 -22.52
N ARG A 105 8.42 7.24 -22.61
CA ARG A 105 9.40 7.83 -23.52
C ARG A 105 8.69 7.82 -24.87
N HIS A 106 8.13 8.96 -25.24
CA HIS A 106 7.74 9.22 -26.62
C HIS A 106 9.01 8.99 -27.43
N ARG A 107 9.08 7.84 -28.11
CA ARG A 107 10.07 7.61 -29.16
C ARG A 107 9.56 8.35 -30.39
N HIS A 108 10.34 9.36 -30.77
CA HIS A 108 10.46 10.00 -32.09
C HIS A 108 9.23 10.64 -32.72
#